data_AF-A0A3M1Z4V6-F1
#
_entry.id   AF-A0A3M1Z4V6-F1
#
_cell.length_a   1.000
_cell.length_b   1.000
_cell.length_c   1.000
_cell.angle_alpha   90.00
_cell.angle_beta   90.00
_cell.angle_gamma   90.00
#
_symmetry.space_group_name_H-M   'P 1'
#
loop_
_entity.id
_entity.type
_entity.pdbx_description
1 polymer ?
#
loop_
_entity_poly.entity_id
_entity_poly.type
_entity_poly.pdbx_seq_one_letter_code
_entity_poly.pdbx_strand_id
1 'polypeptide(L)'
;MRSVTVNISFPPELLALIDEEARQEAKSRSEFLREAVRAHIERQRRWRRIFEFGDRLREDRGLTPEDVDREVEAVRRERRGRG
;
A
#
# COMPACT_ATOMS: atom_id res chain seq x y z
N MET A 1 -24.68 -5.19 7.93
CA MET A 1 -23.57 -6.10 8.32
C MET A 1 -23.68 -6.34 9.82
N ARG A 2 -23.53 -7.58 10.32
CA ARG A 2 -23.44 -7.81 11.76
C ARG A 2 -22.06 -7.35 12.25
N SER A 3 -22.03 -6.43 13.22
CA SER A 3 -20.81 -6.02 13.90
C SER A 3 -20.56 -6.90 15.12
N VAL A 4 -19.31 -7.24 15.36
CA VAL A 4 -18.85 -7.91 16.58
C VAL A 4 -18.04 -6.92 17.39
N THR A 5 -18.34 -6.78 18.68
CA THR A 5 -17.56 -5.94 19.59
C THR A 5 -16.28 -6.68 19.97
N VAL A 6 -15.17 -5.98 19.89
CA VAL A 6 -13.85 -6.47 20.32
C VAL A 6 -13.32 -5.54 21.40
N ASN A 7 -12.63 -6.10 22.40
CA ASN A 7 -11.91 -5.31 23.40
C ASN A 7 -10.43 -5.30 23.00
N ILE A 8 -9.84 -4.11 22.89
CA ILE A 8 -8.46 -3.90 22.46
C ILE A 8 -7.85 -2.84 23.38
N SER A 9 -6.69 -3.16 23.95
CA SER A 9 -5.92 -2.22 24.77
C SER A 9 -5.04 -1.33 23.89
N PHE A 10 -4.98 -0.04 24.21
CA PHE A 10 -4.09 0.93 23.59
C PHE A 10 -3.21 1.58 24.66
N PRO A 11 -1.92 1.86 24.36
CA PRO A 11 -1.13 2.79 25.17
C PRO A 11 -1.88 4.12 25.33
N PRO A 12 -1.88 4.75 26.52
CA PRO A 12 -2.62 5.99 26.76
C PRO A 12 -2.29 7.11 25.76
N GLU A 13 -1.02 7.22 25.38
CA GLU A 13 -0.52 8.24 24.45
C GLU A 13 -1.09 8.02 23.04
N LEU A 14 -1.16 6.75 22.61
CA LEU A 14 -1.74 6.39 21.33
C LEU A 14 -3.26 6.62 21.31
N LEU A 15 -3.95 6.33 22.42
CA LEU A 15 -5.38 6.59 22.54
C LEU A 15 -5.69 8.09 22.46
N ALA A 16 -4.86 8.93 23.07
CA ALA A 16 -5.00 10.39 22.98
C ALA A 16 -4.87 10.89 21.53
N LEU A 17 -3.90 10.36 20.77
CA LEU A 17 -3.73 10.69 19.35
C LEU A 17 -4.95 10.23 18.52
N ILE A 18 -5.45 9.02 18.75
CA ILE A 18 -6.67 8.52 18.08
C ILE A 18 -7.86 9.44 18.35
N ASP A 19 -8.02 9.92 19.59
CA ASP A 19 -9.11 10.81 19.99
C ASP A 19 -9.00 12.21 19.41
N GLU A 20 -7.78 12.68 19.18
CA GLU A 20 -7.51 13.95 18.53
C GLU A 20 -7.87 13.87 17.03
N GLU A 21 -7.33 12.88 16.32
CA GLU A 21 -7.59 12.67 14.88
C GLU A 21 -9.08 12.44 14.60
N ALA A 22 -9.74 11.60 15.40
CA ALA A 22 -11.18 11.36 15.26
C ALA A 22 -11.99 12.67 15.42
N ARG A 23 -11.60 13.54 16.36
CA ARG A 23 -12.25 14.85 16.54
C ARG A 23 -11.98 15.80 15.37
N GLN A 24 -10.77 15.85 14.85
CA GLN A 24 -10.43 16.68 13.68
C GLN A 24 -11.27 16.31 12.45
N GLU A 25 -11.58 15.02 12.30
CA GLU A 25 -12.43 14.52 11.20
C GLU A 25 -13.93 14.50 11.52
N ALA A 26 -14.36 15.01 12.69
CA ALA A 26 -15.74 14.95 13.17
C ALA A 26 -16.33 13.52 13.19
N LYS A 27 -15.50 12.52 13.53
CA LYS A 27 -15.83 11.09 13.59
C LYS A 27 -15.84 10.59 15.03
N SER A 28 -16.63 9.55 15.30
CA SER A 28 -16.43 8.77 16.53
C SER A 28 -15.15 7.94 16.46
N ARG A 29 -14.57 7.62 17.63
CA ARG A 29 -13.39 6.73 17.73
C ARG A 29 -13.58 5.42 16.96
N SER A 30 -14.75 4.81 17.08
CA SER A 30 -15.07 3.55 16.38
C SER A 30 -15.24 3.71 14.87
N GLU A 31 -15.69 4.87 14.38
CA GLU A 31 -15.70 5.16 12.94
C GLU A 31 -14.30 5.35 12.39
N PHE A 32 -13.52 6.21 13.03
CA PHE A 32 -12.12 6.45 12.67
C PHE A 32 -11.32 5.15 12.61
N LEU A 33 -11.39 4.32 13.66
CA LEU A 33 -10.66 3.04 13.70
C LEU A 33 -11.11 2.08 12.59
N ARG A 34 -12.42 1.96 12.33
CA ARG A 34 -12.92 1.07 11.26
C ARG A 34 -12.42 1.52 9.89
N GLU A 35 -12.38 2.82 9.65
CA GLU A 35 -11.90 3.38 8.39
C GLU A 35 -10.38 3.20 8.25
N ALA A 36 -9.62 3.51 9.29
CA ALA A 36 -8.17 3.33 9.31
C ALA A 36 -7.77 1.87 9.06
N VAL A 37 -8.45 0.91 9.70
CA VAL A 37 -8.22 -0.52 9.48
C VAL A 37 -8.53 -0.92 8.03
N ARG A 38 -9.64 -0.42 7.46
CA ARG A 38 -9.98 -0.69 6.06
C ARG A 38 -8.91 -0.15 5.11
N ALA A 39 -8.51 1.11 5.30
CA ALA A 39 -7.49 1.75 4.48
C ALA A 39 -6.14 1.03 4.57
N HIS A 40 -5.75 0.56 5.77
CA HIS A 40 -4.54 -0.23 5.97
C HIS A 40 -4.59 -1.54 5.17
N ILE A 41 -5.68 -2.31 5.31
CA ILE A 41 -5.87 -3.59 4.60
C ILE A 41 -5.86 -3.39 3.09
N GLU A 42 -6.57 -2.37 2.58
CA GLU A 42 -6.63 -2.07 1.15
C GLU A 42 -5.26 -1.71 0.59
N ARG A 43 -4.48 -0.89 1.31
CA ARG A 43 -3.10 -0.54 0.94
C ARG A 43 -2.22 -1.78 0.86
N GLN A 44 -2.27 -2.66 1.86
CA GLN A 44 -1.51 -3.91 1.88
C GLN A 44 -1.90 -4.84 0.74
N ARG A 45 -3.20 -4.98 0.47
CA ARG A 45 -3.71 -5.81 -0.64
C ARG A 45 -3.30 -5.26 -2.00
N ARG A 46 -3.30 -3.93 -2.17
CA ARG A 46 -2.88 -3.29 -3.43
C ARG A 46 -1.42 -3.61 -3.73
N TRP A 47 -0.53 -3.47 -2.75
CA TRP A 47 0.88 -3.80 -2.92
C TRP A 47 1.07 -5.27 -3.26
N ARG A 48 0.42 -6.17 -2.52
CA ARG A 48 0.49 -7.60 -2.80
C ARG A 48 0.11 -7.94 -4.24
N ARG A 49 -0.98 -7.37 -4.76
CA ARG A 49 -1.41 -7.56 -6.14
C ARG A 49 -0.39 -7.06 -7.18
N ILE A 50 0.31 -5.96 -6.90
CA ILE A 50 1.35 -5.43 -7.78
C ILE A 50 2.52 -6.42 -7.84
N PHE A 51 2.96 -6.94 -6.70
CA PHE A 51 4.03 -7.94 -6.66
C PHE A 51 3.61 -9.25 -7.31
N GLU A 52 2.42 -9.79 -6.99
CA GLU A 52 1.87 -10.99 -7.62
C GLU A 52 1.72 -10.83 -9.16
N PHE A 53 1.45 -9.64 -9.65
CA PHE A 53 1.44 -9.36 -11.08
C PHE A 53 2.85 -9.36 -11.67
N GLY A 54 3.81 -8.71 -11.01
CA GLY A 54 5.21 -8.69 -11.43
C GLY A 54 5.85 -10.07 -11.43
N ASP A 55 5.60 -10.88 -10.41
CA ASP A 55 6.11 -12.24 -10.29
C ASP A 55 5.60 -13.14 -11.43
N ARG A 56 4.29 -13.08 -11.71
CA ARG A 56 3.71 -13.80 -12.86
C ARG A 56 4.32 -13.35 -14.18
N LEU A 57 4.46 -12.04 -14.38
CA LEU A 57 5.07 -11.51 -15.61
C LEU A 57 6.51 -11.97 -15.79
N ARG A 58 7.29 -11.99 -14.69
CA ARG A 58 8.67 -12.47 -14.65
C ARG A 58 8.73 -13.95 -15.03
N GLU A 59 7.87 -14.78 -14.47
CA GLU A 59 7.80 -16.21 -14.74
C GLU A 59 7.37 -16.50 -16.18
N ASP A 60 6.28 -15.88 -16.64
CA ASP A 60 5.73 -16.08 -18.00
C ASP A 60 6.71 -15.69 -19.10
N ARG A 61 7.54 -14.67 -18.85
CA ARG A 61 8.48 -14.13 -19.84
C ARG A 61 9.94 -14.50 -19.57
N GLY A 62 10.21 -15.26 -18.51
CA GLY A 62 11.58 -15.63 -18.10
C GLY A 62 12.49 -14.43 -17.84
N LEU A 63 11.93 -13.31 -17.35
CA LEU A 63 12.68 -12.06 -17.19
C LEU A 63 13.70 -12.16 -16.07
N THR A 64 14.89 -11.61 -16.32
CA THR A 64 15.96 -11.50 -15.32
C THR A 64 16.29 -10.04 -15.02
N PRO A 65 17.00 -9.75 -13.92
CA PRO A 65 17.46 -8.39 -13.62
C PRO A 65 18.29 -7.78 -14.77
N GLU A 66 19.06 -8.58 -15.50
CA GLU A 66 19.88 -8.14 -16.63
C GLU A 66 19.05 -7.61 -17.81
N ASP A 67 17.81 -8.07 -17.95
CA ASP A 67 16.88 -7.55 -18.96
C ASP A 67 16.48 -6.10 -18.66
N VAL A 68 16.39 -5.73 -17.37
CA VAL A 68 16.10 -4.35 -16.97
C VAL A 68 17.24 -3.43 -17.38
N ASP A 69 18.48 -3.82 -17.11
CA ASP A 69 19.65 -3.01 -17.48
C ASP A 69 19.75 -2.81 -18.99
N ARG A 70 19.47 -3.87 -19.76
CA ARG A 70 19.45 -3.82 -21.22
C ARG A 70 18.40 -2.85 -21.76
N GLU A 71 17.18 -2.92 -21.24
CA GLU A 71 16.09 -2.02 -21.63
C GLU A 71 16.37 -0.57 -21.24
N VAL A 72 16.94 -0.32 -20.06
CA VAL A 72 17.34 1.02 -19.62
C VAL A 72 18.40 1.61 -20.55
N GLU A 73 19.41 0.84 -20.93
CA GLU A 73 20.45 1.28 -21.86
C GLU A 73 19.90 1.48 -23.29
N ALA A 74 18.94 0.67 -23.73
CA ALA A 74 18.25 0.88 -25.00
C ALA A 74 17.51 2.23 -25.03
N VAL A 75 16.70 2.53 -24.01
CA VAL A 75 15.96 3.80 -23.89
C VAL A 75 16.91 4.99 -23.77
N ARG A 76 17.99 4.88 -23.00
CA ARG A 76 19.01 5.93 -22.86
C ARG A 76 19.68 6.25 -24.19
N ARG A 77 20.03 5.23 -24.98
CA ARG A 77 20.62 5.41 -26.32
C ARG A 77 19.63 6.08 -27.28
N GLU A 78 18.37 5.65 -27.28
CA GLU A 78 17.33 6.27 -28.12
C GLU A 78 17.15 7.76 -27.79
N ARG A 79 17.12 8.12 -26.51
CA ARG A 79 17.00 9.52 -26.08
C ARG A 79 18.19 10.39 -26.50
N ARG A 80 19.41 9.82 -26.50
CA ARG A 80 20.63 10.53 -26.93
C ARG A 80 20.74 10.69 -28.44
N GLY A 81 20.12 9.79 -29.22
CA GLY A 81 20.11 9.88 -30.69
C GLY A 81 18.99 10.75 -31.27
N ARG A 82 18.05 11.20 -30.44
CA ARG A 82 16.94 12.11 -30.85
C ARG A 82 17.21 13.60 -30.55
N GLY A 83 18.39 13.95 -30.04
CA GLY A 83 18.85 15.33 -29.82
C GLY A 83 20.02 15.66 -30.73
#